data_AF-A0A2V9EFT8-F1
#
_entry.id   AF-A0A2V9EFT8-F1
#
_cell.length_a   1.000
_cell.length_b   1.000
_cell.length_c   1.000
_cell.angle_alpha   90.00
_cell.angle_beta   90.00
_cell.angle_gamma   90.00
#
_symmetry.space_group_name_H-M   'P 1'
#
loop_
_entity.id
_entity.type
_entity.pdbx_description
1 polymer ?
#
loop_
_entity_poly.entity_id
_entity_poly.type
_entity_poly.pdbx_seq_one_letter_code
_entity_poly.pdbx_strand_id
1 'polypeptide(L)'
;MTRNRFVLVSAGVVVVSLFLAVCLRAADEADHAAVGRATEIFKWINFSIVAGVIVWVFGKLLPPVFRKKADAISSAIKNAASAKAAADAELREAEAKLANLEKEVAELRASLERESAAELQRLRAATETDAQKIAAAAKTEIEAAERAARLELKALAAHLAVDGAETLLAMQLTPKTQESLISNFVNSLEGRPN
;
A
#
# COMPACT_ATOMS: atom_id res chain seq x y z
N MET A 1 5.64 48.65 -19.03
CA MET A 1 5.47 48.65 -20.50
C MET A 1 4.14 49.24 -21.01
N THR A 2 3.20 49.62 -20.14
CA THR A 2 1.90 50.20 -20.52
C THR A 2 1.96 51.70 -20.81
N ARG A 3 2.95 52.42 -20.26
CA ARG A 3 3.09 53.87 -20.37
C ARG A 3 3.38 54.34 -21.81
N ASN A 4 4.23 53.65 -22.57
CA ASN A 4 4.52 54.02 -23.97
C ASN A 4 3.38 53.69 -24.95
N ARG A 5 2.55 52.68 -24.64
CA ARG A 5 1.38 52.34 -25.47
C ARG A 5 0.29 53.40 -25.32
N PHE A 6 0.09 53.92 -24.10
CA PHE A 6 -0.83 55.03 -23.86
C PHE A 6 -0.33 56.33 -24.48
N VAL A 7 0.96 56.65 -24.39
CA VAL A 7 1.55 57.86 -24.98
C VAL A 7 1.47 57.86 -26.52
N LEU A 8 1.59 56.71 -27.17
CA LEU A 8 1.49 56.60 -28.63
C LEU A 8 0.05 56.57 -29.14
N VAL A 9 -0.88 55.95 -28.41
CA VAL A 9 -2.33 56.04 -28.72
C VAL A 9 -2.84 57.45 -28.45
N SER A 10 -2.41 58.10 -27.36
CA SER A 10 -2.73 59.50 -27.10
C SER A 10 -2.09 60.42 -28.13
N ALA A 11 -0.86 60.14 -28.59
CA ALA A 11 -0.24 60.90 -29.68
C ALA A 11 -0.99 60.72 -31.00
N GLY A 12 -1.46 59.51 -31.32
CA GLY A 12 -2.30 59.25 -32.50
C GLY A 12 -3.65 59.96 -32.42
N VAL A 13 -4.32 59.91 -31.26
CA VAL A 13 -5.58 60.64 -31.01
C VAL A 13 -5.36 62.15 -31.05
N VAL A 14 -4.23 62.65 -30.56
CA VAL A 14 -3.86 64.06 -30.62
C VAL A 14 -3.57 64.50 -32.05
N VAL A 15 -2.90 63.67 -32.87
CA VAL A 15 -2.65 63.96 -34.29
C VAL A 15 -3.95 63.92 -35.10
N VAL A 16 -4.86 62.98 -34.83
CA VAL A 16 -6.19 62.93 -35.45
C VAL A 16 -7.06 64.09 -35.00
N SER A 17 -7.00 64.48 -33.73
CA SER A 17 -7.70 65.64 -33.18
C SER A 17 -7.17 66.97 -33.74
N LEU A 18 -5.85 67.10 -33.90
CA LEU A 18 -5.21 68.23 -34.59
C LEU A 18 -5.57 68.28 -36.07
N PHE A 19 -5.64 67.14 -36.75
CA PHE A 19 -6.08 67.04 -38.15
C PHE A 19 -7.55 67.46 -38.30
N LEU A 20 -8.42 67.02 -37.38
CA LEU A 20 -9.83 67.41 -37.33
C LEU A 20 -10.01 68.91 -37.04
N ALA A 21 -9.22 69.47 -36.11
CA ALA A 21 -9.24 70.89 -35.77
C ALA A 21 -8.74 71.79 -36.92
N VAL A 22 -7.71 71.36 -37.66
CA VAL A 22 -7.23 72.06 -38.85
C VAL A 22 -8.27 72.01 -39.97
N CYS A 23 -8.96 70.89 -40.17
CA CYS A 23 -10.08 70.79 -41.11
C CYS A 23 -11.26 71.68 -40.72
N LEU A 24 -11.56 71.82 -39.42
CA LEU A 24 -12.64 72.68 -38.93
C LEU A 24 -12.33 74.17 -39.14
N ARG A 25 -11.08 74.61 -38.91
CA ARG A 25 -10.67 76.01 -39.18
C ARG A 25 -10.53 76.32 -40.66
N ALA A 26 -10.15 75.34 -41.49
CA ALA A 26 -10.11 75.50 -42.93
C ALA A 26 -11.51 75.56 -43.58
N ALA A 27 -12.57 75.25 -42.84
CA ALA A 27 -13.95 75.38 -43.31
C ALA A 27 -14.54 76.80 -43.13
N ASP A 28 -13.91 77.66 -42.32
CA ASP A 28 -14.41 79.00 -41.96
C ASP A 28 -13.90 80.12 -42.90
N GLU A 29 -12.92 79.84 -43.77
CA GLU A 29 -12.45 80.76 -44.82
C GLU A 29 -12.58 80.11 -46.20
N ALA A 30 -13.78 80.18 -46.77
CA ALA A 30 -14.04 79.79 -48.15
C ALA A 30 -14.77 80.91 -48.89
N ASP A 31 -14.02 81.87 -49.43
CA ASP A 31 -14.47 82.63 -50.59
C ASP A 31 -13.38 82.70 -51.69
N HIS A 32 -13.86 82.54 -52.92
CA HIS A 32 -13.22 82.64 -54.24
C HIS A 32 -12.42 81.44 -54.81
N ALA A 33 -12.83 81.07 -56.03
CA ALA A 33 -12.54 79.88 -56.82
C ALA A 33 -11.06 79.61 -57.23
N ALA A 34 -10.11 80.43 -56.78
CA ALA A 34 -8.67 80.16 -56.94
C ALA A 34 -8.08 79.34 -55.77
N VAL A 35 -8.74 79.37 -54.59
CA VAL A 35 -8.27 78.73 -53.35
C VAL A 35 -8.59 77.23 -53.30
N GLY A 36 -9.52 76.74 -54.13
CA GLY A 36 -9.94 75.32 -54.16
C GLY A 36 -8.84 74.33 -54.57
N ARG A 37 -7.92 74.70 -55.47
CA ARG A 37 -6.79 73.82 -55.83
C ARG A 37 -5.67 73.84 -54.80
N ALA A 38 -5.42 74.99 -54.17
CA ALA A 38 -4.41 75.11 -53.12
C ALA A 38 -4.82 74.35 -51.85
N THR A 39 -6.12 74.37 -51.49
CA THR A 39 -6.65 73.61 -50.36
C THR A 39 -6.63 72.10 -50.61
N GLU A 40 -6.95 71.63 -51.81
CA GLU A 40 -6.83 70.21 -52.16
C GLU A 40 -5.38 69.71 -52.13
N ILE A 41 -4.42 70.49 -52.65
CA ILE A 41 -2.98 70.13 -52.58
C ILE A 41 -2.51 70.05 -51.12
N PHE A 42 -2.92 71.02 -50.28
CA PHE A 42 -2.57 71.01 -48.86
C PHE A 42 -3.18 69.82 -48.10
N LYS A 43 -4.42 69.42 -48.42
CA LYS A 43 -5.06 68.22 -47.88
C LYS A 43 -4.30 66.95 -48.26
N TRP A 44 -3.90 66.81 -49.53
CA TRP A 44 -3.12 65.64 -50.00
C TRP A 44 -1.73 65.56 -49.38
N ILE A 45 -1.05 66.70 -49.18
CA ILE A 45 0.23 66.77 -48.48
C ILE A 45 0.06 66.34 -47.01
N ASN A 46 -0.96 66.85 -46.32
CA ASN A 46 -1.21 66.50 -44.93
C ASN A 46 -1.60 65.01 -44.78
N PHE A 47 -2.48 64.51 -45.65
CA PHE A 47 -2.82 63.08 -45.72
C PHE A 47 -1.57 62.22 -45.93
N SER A 48 -0.67 62.63 -46.82
CA SER A 48 0.57 61.89 -47.09
C SER A 48 1.50 61.86 -45.87
N ILE A 49 1.57 62.95 -45.11
CA ILE A 49 2.34 63.02 -43.85
C ILE A 49 1.74 62.09 -42.80
N VAL A 50 0.42 62.14 -42.60
CA VAL A 50 -0.27 61.26 -41.63
C VAL A 50 -0.17 59.79 -42.04
N ALA A 51 -0.39 59.48 -43.32
CA ALA A 51 -0.25 58.13 -43.86
C ALA A 51 1.19 57.60 -43.70
N GLY A 52 2.20 58.44 -43.95
CA GLY A 52 3.60 58.10 -43.72
C GLY A 52 3.91 57.75 -42.26
N VAL A 53 3.39 58.55 -41.32
CA VAL A 53 3.54 58.27 -39.88
C VAL A 53 2.83 56.97 -39.49
N ILE A 54 1.62 56.71 -39.99
CA ILE A 54 0.89 55.47 -39.74
C ILE A 54 1.68 54.26 -40.26
N VAL A 55 2.14 54.29 -41.51
CA VAL A 55 2.93 53.19 -42.09
C VAL A 55 4.21 52.96 -41.30
N TRP A 56 4.90 54.01 -40.84
CA TRP A 56 6.09 53.88 -40.02
C TRP A 56 5.83 53.26 -38.64
N VAL A 57 4.76 53.69 -37.96
CA VAL A 57 4.36 53.14 -36.65
C VAL A 57 3.93 51.67 -36.77
N PHE A 58 3.10 51.35 -37.76
CA PHE A 58 2.65 49.98 -37.99
C PHE A 58 3.80 49.07 -38.41
N GLY A 59 4.67 49.52 -39.32
CA GLY A 59 5.86 48.79 -39.75
C GLY A 59 6.83 48.50 -38.61
N LYS A 60 6.94 49.38 -37.61
CA LYS A 60 7.82 49.17 -36.44
C LYS A 60 7.17 48.35 -35.33
N LEU A 61 5.84 48.44 -35.14
CA LEU A 61 5.16 47.87 -33.98
C LEU A 61 4.52 46.49 -34.24
N LEU A 62 4.05 46.21 -35.46
CA LEU A 62 3.41 44.92 -35.78
C LEU A 62 4.38 43.73 -35.80
N PRO A 63 5.55 43.80 -36.46
CA PRO A 63 6.47 42.65 -36.56
C PRO A 63 6.87 42.02 -35.22
N PRO A 64 7.24 42.79 -34.16
CA PRO A 64 7.62 42.19 -32.88
C PRO A 64 6.45 41.54 -32.14
N VAL A 65 5.20 41.95 -32.39
CA VAL A 65 4.02 41.35 -31.74
C VAL A 65 3.71 39.99 -32.35
N PHE A 66 3.68 39.89 -33.69
CA PHE A 66 3.46 38.62 -34.37
C PHE A 66 4.58 37.62 -34.08
N ARG A 67 5.84 38.08 -34.05
CA ARG A 67 6.97 37.21 -33.68
C ARG A 67 6.85 36.66 -32.27
N LYS A 68 6.51 37.51 -31.28
CA LYS A 68 6.26 37.04 -29.90
C LYS A 68 5.12 36.02 -29.80
N LYS A 69 4.06 36.17 -30.60
CA LYS A 69 2.95 35.20 -30.63
C LYS A 69 3.36 33.89 -31.28
N ALA A 70 4.10 33.95 -32.39
CA ALA A 70 4.66 32.77 -33.04
C ALA A 70 5.63 32.01 -32.11
N ASP A 71 6.52 32.73 -31.43
CA ASP A 71 7.47 32.16 -30.46
C ASP A 71 6.73 31.52 -29.27
N ALA A 72 5.69 32.17 -28.75
CA ALA A 72 4.87 31.64 -27.66
C ALA A 72 4.13 30.36 -28.07
N ILE A 73 3.55 30.32 -29.28
CA ILE A 73 2.87 29.14 -29.81
C ILE A 73 3.87 28.01 -30.05
N SER A 74 5.02 28.31 -30.67
CA SER A 74 6.08 27.32 -30.91
C SER A 74 6.59 26.73 -29.60
N SER A 75 6.83 27.57 -28.58
CA SER A 75 7.22 27.15 -27.24
C SER A 75 6.14 26.29 -26.57
N ALA A 76 4.87 26.69 -26.66
CA ALA A 76 3.76 25.91 -26.12
C ALA A 76 3.62 24.53 -26.78
N ILE A 77 3.75 24.44 -28.11
CA ILE A 77 3.73 23.18 -28.85
C ILE A 77 4.92 22.31 -28.45
N LYS A 78 6.13 22.88 -28.33
CA LYS A 78 7.32 22.14 -27.91
C LYS A 78 7.16 21.60 -26.49
N ASN A 79 6.64 22.40 -25.57
CA ASN A 79 6.41 21.98 -24.18
C ASN A 79 5.32 20.90 -24.09
N ALA A 80 4.25 21.02 -24.87
CA ALA A 80 3.21 19.99 -24.95
C ALA A 80 3.77 18.68 -25.53
N ALA A 81 4.60 18.75 -26.58
CA ALA A 81 5.25 17.58 -27.15
C ALA A 81 6.21 16.91 -26.16
N SER A 82 7.00 17.68 -25.41
CA SER A 82 7.88 17.12 -24.37
C SER A 82 7.10 16.52 -23.20
N ALA A 83 6.00 17.16 -22.78
CA ALA A 83 5.15 16.64 -21.71
C ALA A 83 4.48 15.32 -22.14
N LYS A 84 3.99 15.25 -23.38
CA LYS A 84 3.45 14.01 -23.94
C LYS A 84 4.51 12.92 -24.00
N ALA A 85 5.71 13.23 -24.49
CA ALA A 85 6.80 12.26 -24.57
C ALA A 85 7.22 11.72 -23.18
N ALA A 86 7.20 12.58 -22.15
CA ALA A 86 7.46 12.17 -20.77
C ALA A 86 6.35 11.25 -20.23
N ALA A 87 5.08 11.59 -20.46
CA ALA A 87 3.94 10.76 -20.06
C ALA A 87 3.93 9.40 -20.78
N ASP A 88 4.24 9.38 -22.09
CA ASP A 88 4.35 8.15 -22.87
C ASP A 88 5.52 7.27 -22.37
N ALA A 89 6.61 7.87 -21.90
CA ALA A 89 7.74 7.14 -21.30
C ALA A 89 7.36 6.54 -19.94
N GLU A 90 6.69 7.31 -19.07
CA GLU A 90 6.21 6.84 -17.77
C GLU A 90 5.17 5.72 -17.93
N LEU A 91 4.28 5.84 -18.91
CA LEU A 91 3.31 4.80 -19.24
C LEU A 91 4.01 3.49 -19.64
N ARG A 92 5.00 3.56 -20.52
CA ARG A 92 5.78 2.37 -20.93
C ARG A 92 6.52 1.73 -19.77
N GLU A 93 7.08 2.53 -18.86
CA GLU A 93 7.74 2.02 -17.67
C GLU A 93 6.74 1.33 -16.73
N ALA A 94 5.56 1.91 -16.53
CA ALA A 94 4.48 1.33 -15.74
C ALA A 94 3.98 0.01 -16.36
N GLU A 95 3.74 -0.02 -17.67
CA GLU A 95 3.35 -1.24 -18.41
C GLU A 95 4.43 -2.33 -18.29
N ALA A 96 5.71 -1.98 -18.40
CA ALA A 96 6.80 -2.93 -18.21
C ALA A 96 6.85 -3.49 -16.78
N LYS A 97 6.63 -2.65 -15.77
CA LYS A 97 6.54 -3.07 -14.37
C LYS A 97 5.34 -4.00 -14.15
N LEU A 98 4.18 -3.68 -14.71
CA LEU A 98 2.98 -4.52 -14.63
C LEU A 98 3.21 -5.89 -15.26
N ALA A 99 3.80 -5.93 -16.46
CA ALA A 99 4.12 -7.18 -17.13
C ALA A 99 5.14 -8.05 -16.35
N ASN A 100 6.09 -7.42 -15.66
CA ASN A 100 7.01 -8.15 -14.77
C ASN A 100 6.31 -8.65 -13.51
N LEU A 101 5.44 -7.85 -12.89
CA LEU A 101 4.64 -8.26 -11.74
C LEU A 101 3.75 -9.46 -12.05
N GLU A 102 3.12 -9.51 -13.22
CA GLU A 102 2.33 -10.68 -13.63
C GLU A 102 3.17 -11.96 -13.70
N LYS A 103 4.41 -11.88 -14.19
CA LYS A 103 5.34 -13.01 -14.22
C LYS A 103 5.78 -13.41 -12.81
N GLU A 104 6.17 -12.45 -11.98
CA GLU A 104 6.55 -12.70 -10.58
C GLU A 104 5.41 -13.36 -9.79
N VAL A 105 4.17 -12.91 -9.99
CA VAL A 105 2.98 -13.52 -9.37
C VAL A 105 2.76 -14.95 -9.87
N ALA A 106 2.95 -15.20 -11.16
CA ALA A 106 2.83 -16.55 -11.71
C ALA A 106 3.92 -17.49 -11.16
N GLU A 107 5.16 -17.02 -11.07
CA GLU A 107 6.28 -17.77 -10.47
C GLU A 107 6.04 -18.05 -9.00
N LEU A 108 5.56 -17.06 -8.24
CA LEU A 108 5.23 -17.20 -6.82
C LEU A 108 4.09 -18.19 -6.59
N ARG A 109 3.03 -18.16 -7.42
CA ARG A 109 1.96 -19.16 -7.34
C ARG A 109 2.48 -20.57 -7.60
N ALA A 110 3.32 -20.73 -8.62
CA ALA A 110 3.90 -22.02 -8.95
C ALA A 110 4.88 -22.54 -7.86
N SER A 111 5.61 -21.65 -7.18
CA SER A 111 6.46 -22.03 -6.05
C SER A 111 5.62 -22.41 -4.83
N LEU A 112 4.58 -21.64 -4.51
CA LEU A 112 3.67 -21.92 -3.39
C LEU A 112 2.90 -23.23 -3.57
N GLU A 113 2.47 -23.56 -4.79
CA GLU A 113 1.83 -24.85 -5.06
C GLU A 113 2.79 -26.03 -4.81
N ARG A 114 4.05 -25.92 -5.26
CA ARG A 114 5.07 -26.95 -5.02
C ARG A 114 5.44 -27.06 -3.54
N GLU A 115 5.63 -25.93 -2.87
CA GLU A 115 6.00 -25.87 -1.45
C GLU A 115 4.86 -26.37 -0.56
N SER A 116 3.61 -25.98 -0.83
CA SER A 116 2.45 -26.42 -0.06
C SER A 116 2.22 -27.93 -0.16
N ALA A 117 2.39 -28.53 -1.34
CA ALA A 117 2.28 -29.98 -1.51
C ALA A 117 3.36 -30.72 -0.71
N ALA A 118 4.61 -30.25 -0.76
CA ALA A 118 5.71 -30.83 0.01
C ALA A 118 5.51 -30.67 1.52
N GLU A 119 5.05 -29.50 1.96
CA GLU A 119 4.82 -29.19 3.36
C GLU A 119 3.64 -29.99 3.93
N LEU A 120 2.54 -30.15 3.17
CA LEU A 120 1.43 -31.02 3.55
C LEU A 120 1.88 -32.47 3.76
N GLN A 121 2.78 -32.97 2.91
CA GLN A 121 3.32 -34.32 3.06
C GLN A 121 4.19 -34.45 4.31
N ARG A 122 5.07 -33.47 4.57
CA ARG A 122 5.90 -33.44 5.79
C ARG A 122 5.04 -33.35 7.05
N LEU A 123 4.04 -32.46 7.06
CA LEU A 123 3.14 -32.28 8.19
C LEU A 123 2.33 -33.53 8.48
N ARG A 124 1.83 -34.22 7.44
CA ARG A 124 1.15 -35.52 7.61
C ARG A 124 2.06 -36.57 8.22
N ALA A 125 3.29 -36.71 7.70
CA ALA A 125 4.24 -37.69 8.23
C ALA A 125 4.66 -37.39 9.68
N ALA A 126 4.86 -36.11 10.02
CA ALA A 126 5.14 -35.68 11.39
C ALA A 126 3.95 -35.95 12.31
N THR A 127 2.74 -35.61 11.88
CA THR A 127 1.50 -35.84 12.65
C THR A 127 1.26 -37.32 12.91
N GLU A 128 1.48 -38.18 11.90
CA GLU A 128 1.35 -39.63 12.06
C GLU A 128 2.39 -40.19 13.03
N THR A 129 3.64 -39.73 12.93
CA THR A 129 4.71 -40.12 13.85
C THR A 129 4.40 -39.70 15.28
N ASP A 130 3.89 -38.48 15.47
CA ASP A 130 3.54 -37.97 16.79
C ASP A 130 2.32 -38.68 17.37
N ALA A 131 1.30 -38.98 16.54
CA ALA A 131 0.17 -39.79 16.94
C ALA A 131 0.61 -41.19 17.40
N GLN A 132 1.55 -41.83 16.69
CA GLN A 132 2.10 -43.13 17.09
C GLN A 132 2.86 -43.05 18.42
N LYS A 133 3.67 -42.01 18.63
CA LYS A 133 4.38 -41.79 19.89
C LYS A 133 3.43 -41.57 21.06
N ILE A 134 2.40 -40.75 20.87
CA ILE A 134 1.37 -40.50 21.89
C ILE A 134 0.64 -41.80 22.22
N ALA A 135 0.24 -42.58 21.23
CA ALA A 135 -0.42 -43.86 21.45
C ALA A 135 0.48 -44.86 22.22
N ALA A 136 1.76 -44.93 21.88
CA ALA A 136 2.72 -45.78 22.58
C ALA A 136 2.95 -45.34 24.03
N ALA A 137 3.08 -44.03 24.28
CA ALA A 137 3.21 -43.46 25.61
C ALA A 137 1.95 -43.74 26.45
N ALA A 138 0.77 -43.48 25.89
CA ALA A 138 -0.51 -43.74 26.55
C ALA A 138 -0.68 -45.22 26.90
N LYS A 139 -0.30 -46.14 26.00
CA LYS A 139 -0.35 -47.58 26.29
C LYS A 139 0.57 -47.94 27.45
N THR A 140 1.78 -47.41 27.47
CA THR A 140 2.75 -47.66 28.55
C THR A 140 2.25 -47.11 29.89
N GLU A 141 1.62 -45.94 29.88
CA GLU A 141 1.02 -45.32 31.06
C GLU A 141 -0.17 -46.13 31.58
N ILE A 142 -1.06 -46.60 30.69
CA ILE A 142 -2.18 -47.50 31.05
C ILE A 142 -1.65 -48.78 31.68
N GLU A 143 -0.64 -49.44 31.09
CA GLU A 143 -0.05 -50.66 31.64
C GLU A 143 0.61 -50.43 33.01
N ALA A 144 1.22 -49.26 33.22
CA ALA A 144 1.77 -48.89 34.53
C ALA A 144 0.66 -48.65 35.56
N ALA A 145 -0.38 -47.91 35.20
CA ALA A 145 -1.54 -47.64 36.05
C ALA A 145 -2.30 -48.93 36.39
N GLU A 146 -2.48 -49.84 35.45
CA GLU A 146 -3.12 -51.14 35.67
C GLU A 146 -2.33 -51.99 36.67
N ARG A 147 -0.99 -52.03 36.53
CA ARG A 147 -0.14 -52.74 37.49
C ARG A 147 -0.22 -52.13 38.89
N ALA A 148 -0.22 -50.80 38.99
CA ALA A 148 -0.37 -50.10 40.26
C ALA A 148 -1.73 -50.41 40.91
N ALA A 149 -2.83 -50.30 40.16
CA ALA A 149 -4.18 -50.60 40.66
C ALA A 149 -4.32 -52.07 41.09
N ARG A 150 -3.74 -53.02 40.33
CA ARG A 150 -3.72 -54.44 40.72
C ARG A 150 -2.96 -54.67 42.03
N LEU A 151 -1.86 -53.97 42.25
CA LEU A 151 -1.09 -54.07 43.50
C LEU A 151 -1.87 -53.50 44.68
N GLU A 152 -2.52 -52.35 44.49
CA GLU A 152 -3.37 -51.72 45.50
C GLU A 152 -4.55 -52.61 45.91
N LEU A 153 -5.25 -53.20 44.94
CA LEU A 153 -6.33 -54.16 45.20
C LEU A 153 -5.86 -55.39 45.97
N LYS A 154 -4.66 -55.92 45.64
CA LYS A 154 -4.08 -57.05 46.39
C LYS A 154 -3.73 -56.67 47.83
N ALA A 155 -3.18 -55.48 48.04
CA ALA A 155 -2.86 -54.99 49.37
C ALA A 155 -4.14 -54.81 50.21
N LEU A 156 -5.20 -54.24 49.63
CA LEU A 156 -6.50 -54.09 50.29
C LEU A 156 -7.12 -55.45 50.63
N ALA A 157 -7.09 -56.41 49.70
CA ALA A 157 -7.59 -57.76 49.94
C ALA A 157 -6.81 -58.48 51.06
N ALA A 158 -5.49 -58.33 51.09
CA ALA A 158 -4.66 -58.87 52.16
C ALA A 158 -5.00 -58.24 53.52
N HIS A 159 -5.20 -56.92 53.57
CA HIS A 159 -5.61 -56.20 54.77
C HIS A 159 -6.97 -56.72 55.29
N LEU A 160 -7.98 -56.78 54.41
CA LEU A 160 -9.31 -57.31 54.76
C LEU A 160 -9.27 -58.77 55.22
N ALA A 161 -8.39 -59.59 54.62
CA ALA A 161 -8.22 -60.98 55.04
C ALA A 161 -7.59 -61.09 56.44
N VAL A 162 -6.63 -60.23 56.77
CA VAL A 162 -6.03 -60.16 58.12
C VAL A 162 -7.06 -59.68 59.14
N ASP A 163 -7.80 -58.60 58.85
CA ASP A 163 -8.86 -58.08 59.73
C ASP A 163 -9.95 -59.14 60.00
N GLY A 164 -10.33 -59.87 58.95
CA GLY A 164 -11.27 -60.98 59.05
C GLY A 164 -10.74 -62.16 59.87
N ALA A 165 -9.47 -62.52 59.68
CA ALA A 165 -8.81 -63.57 60.45
C ALA A 165 -8.68 -63.18 61.94
N GLU A 166 -8.35 -61.92 62.24
CA GLU A 166 -8.30 -61.39 63.61
C GLU A 166 -9.68 -61.49 64.29
N THR A 167 -10.73 -61.09 63.58
CA THR A 167 -12.11 -61.18 64.09
C THR A 167 -12.51 -62.63 64.37
N LEU A 168 -12.20 -63.56 63.47
CA LEU A 168 -12.48 -64.99 63.67
C LEU A 168 -11.65 -65.59 64.82
N LEU A 169 -10.37 -65.23 64.93
CA LEU A 169 -9.49 -65.69 66.01
C LEU A 169 -9.98 -65.20 67.37
N ALA A 170 -10.43 -63.94 67.45
CA ALA A 170 -11.03 -63.37 68.67
C ALA A 170 -12.28 -64.14 69.12
N MET A 171 -13.10 -64.64 68.17
CA MET A 171 -14.26 -65.47 68.48
C MET A 171 -13.91 -66.90 68.94
N GLN A 172 -12.78 -67.46 68.47
CA GLN A 172 -12.36 -68.85 68.77
C GLN A 172 -11.41 -68.97 69.96
N LEU A 173 -10.94 -67.84 70.52
CA LEU A 173 -10.08 -67.78 71.70
C LEU A 173 -10.87 -68.15 72.96
N THR A 174 -10.85 -69.44 73.30
CA THR A 174 -11.36 -69.97 74.57
C THR A 174 -10.19 -70.36 75.49
N PRO A 175 -10.39 -70.44 76.82
CA PRO A 175 -9.32 -70.80 77.76
C PRO A 175 -8.62 -72.13 77.41
N LYS A 176 -9.38 -73.12 76.92
CA LYS A 176 -8.86 -74.43 76.47
C LYS A 176 -7.99 -74.33 75.22
N THR A 177 -8.37 -73.47 74.27
CA THR A 177 -7.56 -73.20 73.06
C THR A 177 -6.23 -72.55 73.45
N GLN A 178 -6.25 -71.63 74.41
CA GLN A 178 -5.06 -70.89 74.87
C GLN A 178 -4.04 -71.79 75.58
N GLU A 179 -4.50 -72.72 76.42
CA GLU A 179 -3.65 -73.72 77.07
C GLU A 179 -2.99 -74.66 76.04
N SER A 180 -3.73 -75.09 75.01
CA SER A 180 -3.19 -75.91 73.92
C SER A 180 -2.16 -75.17 73.05
N LEU A 181 -2.28 -73.86 72.89
CA LEU A 181 -1.29 -73.07 72.14
C LEU A 181 0.03 -72.96 72.92
N ILE A 182 -0.05 -72.79 74.24
CA ILE A 182 1.13 -72.71 75.12
C ILE A 182 1.88 -74.04 75.14
N SER A 183 1.18 -75.17 75.28
CA SER A 183 1.83 -76.49 75.27
C SER A 183 2.50 -76.79 73.92
N ASN A 184 1.87 -76.44 72.80
CA ASN A 184 2.46 -76.58 71.47
C ASN A 184 3.68 -75.67 71.26
N PHE A 185 3.66 -74.44 71.77
CA PHE A 185 4.80 -73.54 71.70
C PHE A 185 6.01 -74.08 72.46
N VAL A 186 5.80 -74.55 73.70
CA VAL A 186 6.86 -75.16 74.52
C VAL A 186 7.47 -76.38 73.82
N ASN A 187 6.64 -77.26 73.27
CA ASN A 187 7.11 -78.41 72.48
C ASN A 187 7.90 -77.99 71.22
N SER A 188 7.54 -76.88 70.58
CA SER A 188 8.26 -76.38 69.40
C SER A 188 9.64 -75.79 69.72
N LEU A 189 9.84 -75.31 70.96
CA LEU A 189 11.12 -74.83 71.45
C LEU A 189 12.04 -75.98 71.87
N GLU A 190 11.49 -77.07 72.41
CA GLU A 190 12.26 -78.29 72.68
C GLU A 190 12.71 -79.00 71.38
N GLY A 191 11.98 -78.82 70.27
CA GLY A 191 12.27 -79.44 68.97
C GLY A 191 13.26 -78.71 68.05
N ARG A 192 13.79 -77.53 68.43
CA ARG A 192 14.85 -76.83 67.69
C ARG A 192 16.21 -77.04 68.38
N PRO A 193 17.00 -78.07 67.99
CA PRO A 193 18.42 -78.08 68.31
C PRO A 193 19.10 -76.95 67.53
N ASN A 194 20.03 -76.25 68.19
CA ASN A 194 20.82 -75.14 67.63
C ASN A 194 21.39 -75.43 66.23
#